data_AF-A0A6A6KQW1-F1
#
_entry.id   AF-A0A6A6KQW1-F1
#
_cell.length_a   1.000
_cell.length_b   1.000
_cell.length_c   1.000
_cell.angle_alpha   90.00
_cell.angle_beta   90.00
_cell.angle_gamma   90.00
#
_symmetry.space_group_name_H-M   'P 1'
#
loop_
_entity.id
_entity.type
_entity.pdbx_description
1 polymer ?
#
loop_
_entity_poly.entity_id
_entity_poly.type
_entity_poly.pdbx_seq_one_letter_code
_entity_poly.pdbx_strand_id
1 'polypeptide(L)'
;MDSSHFFSKMKLKVCRFNTRTNGSHVESIPNAFVVNVGDHLEIFSNGKYESVLHRVKVNSTKSRISVASLHTLPFKCMVRPWSKLIDAANPRRYKDTNFVTFLDYISTRDPKNKEFLDSRKLNFEQIHHIHKWVMMITEEELLRLL
;
A
#
# COMPACT_ATOMS: atom_id res chain seq x y z
N MET A 1 -0.42 19.46 -1.78
CA MET A 1 0.69 18.53 -2.07
C MET A 1 0.40 17.96 -3.43
N ASP A 2 1.26 18.20 -4.43
CA ASP A 2 1.09 17.61 -5.75
C ASP A 2 1.70 16.20 -5.78
N SER A 3 1.40 15.41 -6.83
CA SER A 3 1.93 14.05 -6.98
C SER A 3 3.45 14.01 -7.02
N SER A 4 4.10 14.99 -7.65
CA SER A 4 5.56 15.04 -7.78
C SER A 4 6.25 15.22 -6.42
N HIS A 5 5.66 16.01 -5.51
CA HIS A 5 6.16 16.21 -4.16
C HIS A 5 5.90 15.01 -3.22
N PHE A 6 4.84 14.24 -3.48
CA PHE A 6 4.57 12.98 -2.76
C PHE A 6 5.60 11.91 -3.15
N PHE A 7 5.83 11.71 -4.45
CA PHE A 7 6.75 10.70 -4.95
C PHE A 7 8.23 11.07 -4.74
N SER A 8 8.63 12.35 -4.79
CA SER A 8 10.04 12.73 -4.56
C SER A 8 10.52 12.54 -3.12
N LYS A 9 9.61 12.35 -2.17
CA LYS A 9 9.90 12.04 -0.76
C LYS A 9 9.89 10.54 -0.45
N MET A 10 9.43 9.68 -1.37
CA MET A 10 9.54 8.23 -1.26
C MET A 10 10.93 7.78 -1.71
N LYS A 11 11.96 8.07 -0.90
CA LYS A 11 13.26 7.39 -1.02
C LYS A 11 13.13 6.00 -0.40
N LEU A 12 12.64 5.05 -1.19
CA LEU A 12 12.52 3.64 -0.82
C LEU A 12 13.88 3.05 -0.48
N LYS A 13 14.01 2.47 0.72
CA LYS A 13 15.17 1.64 1.08
C LYS A 13 14.74 0.48 1.98
N VAL A 14 15.18 -0.73 1.61
CA VAL A 14 15.47 -1.92 2.44
C VAL A 14 14.58 -3.19 2.30
N CYS A 15 15.36 -4.27 2.02
CA CYS A 15 15.38 -5.74 2.08
C CYS A 15 14.18 -6.69 2.30
N ARG A 16 14.03 -7.55 1.26
CA ARG A 16 13.73 -9.00 1.21
C ARG A 16 12.51 -9.51 1.99
N PHE A 17 11.33 -9.33 1.38
CA PHE A 17 10.10 -10.01 1.79
C PHE A 17 9.74 -11.21 0.90
N ASN A 18 9.25 -12.27 1.54
CA ASN A 18 8.41 -13.28 0.91
C ASN A 18 7.11 -13.27 1.71
N THR A 19 6.10 -12.61 1.15
CA THR A 19 4.77 -12.51 1.73
C THR A 19 3.78 -13.16 0.76
N ARG A 20 2.71 -13.76 1.28
CA ARG A 20 1.60 -14.14 0.42
C ARG A 20 0.70 -12.94 0.18
N THR A 21 0.44 -12.59 -1.07
CA THR A 21 -0.65 -11.67 -1.44
C THR A 21 -1.86 -12.50 -1.84
N ASN A 22 -2.89 -12.49 -1.00
CA ASN A 22 -4.22 -13.05 -1.32
C ASN A 22 -4.19 -14.49 -1.94
N GLY A 23 -3.36 -15.38 -1.37
CA GLY A 23 -3.19 -16.78 -1.79
C GLY A 23 -1.90 -17.09 -2.56
N SER A 24 -1.37 -16.12 -3.31
CA SER A 24 -0.16 -16.24 -4.15
C SER A 24 1.11 -16.12 -3.32
N HIS A 25 2.11 -16.97 -3.56
CA HIS A 25 3.43 -16.89 -2.91
C HIS A 25 4.35 -15.94 -3.69
N VAL A 26 4.91 -14.94 -3.01
CA VAL A 26 5.88 -14.01 -3.62
C VAL A 26 7.28 -14.58 -3.44
N GLU A 27 7.88 -15.09 -4.52
CA GLU A 27 9.23 -15.63 -4.46
C GLU A 27 10.27 -14.56 -4.12
N SER A 28 11.29 -14.96 -3.37
CA SER A 28 12.41 -14.08 -3.08
C SER A 28 13.40 -14.11 -4.22
N ILE A 29 13.39 -13.06 -5.03
CA ILE A 29 14.44 -12.82 -6.03
C ILE A 29 15.65 -12.17 -5.32
N PRO A 30 16.89 -12.69 -5.53
CA PRO A 30 18.11 -12.03 -5.06
C PRO A 30 18.22 -10.59 -5.58
N ASN A 31 18.73 -9.67 -4.75
CA ASN A 31 18.94 -8.26 -5.11
C ASN A 31 17.67 -7.54 -5.60
N ALA A 32 16.50 -7.97 -5.12
CA ALA A 32 15.22 -7.35 -5.44
C ALA A 32 14.45 -6.95 -4.18
N PHE A 33 13.65 -5.90 -4.34
CA PHE A 33 12.71 -5.43 -3.34
C PHE A 33 11.29 -5.83 -3.70
N VAL A 34 10.50 -6.11 -2.67
CA VAL A 34 9.05 -6.23 -2.78
C VAL A 34 8.46 -4.91 -2.35
N VAL A 35 7.77 -4.23 -3.26
CA VAL A 35 7.07 -2.97 -2.98
C VAL A 35 5.59 -3.24 -2.85
N ASN A 36 5.00 -2.83 -1.73
CA ASN A 36 3.57 -2.94 -1.47
C ASN A 36 2.93 -1.56 -1.43
N VAL A 37 1.76 -1.44 -2.05
CA VAL A 37 0.89 -0.27 -1.92
C VAL A 37 0.19 -0.34 -0.56
N GLY A 38 0.21 0.77 0.18
CA GLY A 38 -0.52 0.91 1.45
C GLY A 38 -1.85 1.65 1.28
N ASP A 39 -2.72 1.53 2.29
CA ASP A 39 -4.09 2.06 2.28
C ASP A 39 -4.17 3.56 1.96
N HIS A 40 -3.27 4.37 2.52
CA HIS A 40 -3.24 5.81 2.22
C HIS A 40 -2.92 6.12 0.76
N LEU A 41 -2.10 5.30 0.09
CA LEU A 41 -1.82 5.47 -1.34
C LEU A 41 -3.00 5.01 -2.21
N GLU A 42 -3.72 3.96 -1.81
CA GLU A 42 -4.98 3.58 -2.46
C GLU A 42 -6.00 4.72 -2.37
N ILE A 43 -6.20 5.31 -1.18
CA ILE A 43 -7.09 6.45 -0.98
C ILE A 43 -6.66 7.64 -1.83
N PHE A 44 -5.37 8.01 -1.80
CA PHE A 44 -4.84 9.14 -2.57
C PHE A 44 -5.03 8.95 -4.08
N SER A 45 -4.81 7.73 -4.57
CA SER A 45 -4.96 7.39 -5.98
C SER A 45 -6.41 7.16 -6.42
N ASN A 46 -7.39 7.39 -5.54
CA ASN A 46 -8.80 7.08 -5.75
C ASN A 46 -9.03 5.62 -6.22
N GLY A 47 -8.24 4.69 -5.67
CA GLY A 47 -8.32 3.26 -5.98
C GLY A 47 -7.70 2.85 -7.32
N LYS A 48 -6.89 3.71 -7.95
CA LYS A 48 -6.08 3.36 -9.13
C LYS A 48 -4.95 2.38 -8.77
N TYR A 49 -4.38 2.52 -7.57
CA TYR A 49 -3.40 1.58 -7.03
C TYR A 49 -4.02 0.86 -5.82
N GLU A 50 -4.15 -0.46 -5.91
CA GLU A 50 -4.76 -1.25 -4.86
C GLU A 50 -3.74 -1.62 -3.77
N SER A 51 -4.07 -1.29 -2.53
CA SER A 51 -3.45 -1.88 -1.34
C SER A 51 -3.79 -3.37 -1.30
N VAL A 52 -2.87 -4.22 -0.87
CA VAL A 52 -3.11 -5.67 -0.78
C VAL A 52 -2.75 -6.21 0.59
N LEU A 53 -3.63 -7.08 1.13
CA LEU A 53 -3.33 -7.81 2.34
C LEU A 53 -2.16 -8.75 2.06
N HIS A 54 -1.12 -8.62 2.86
CA HIS A 54 0.05 -9.47 2.83
C HIS A 54 0.21 -10.11 4.21
N ARG A 55 0.55 -11.41 4.22
CA ARG A 55 0.86 -12.12 5.47
C ARG A 55 2.18 -12.87 5.37
N VAL A 56 2.88 -12.93 6.49
CA VAL A 56 4.07 -13.77 6.67
C VAL A 56 3.61 -15.07 7.32
N LYS A 57 4.08 -16.20 6.78
CA LYS A 57 3.94 -17.51 7.44
C LYS A 57 5.26 -17.87 8.07
N VAL A 58 5.20 -18.39 9.29
CA VAL A 58 6.36 -19.03 9.93
C VAL A 58 6.63 -20.37 9.25
N ASN A 59 7.91 -20.65 9.07
CA ASN A 59 8.41 -21.92 8.57
C ASN A 59 9.14 -22.61 9.74
N SER A 60 8.84 -23.89 10.00
CA SER A 60 9.49 -24.68 11.05
C SER A 60 10.90 -25.14 10.68
N THR A 61 11.28 -25.12 9.40
CA THR A 61 12.54 -25.71 8.93
C THR A 61 13.69 -24.72 8.81
N LYS A 62 13.41 -23.43 8.63
CA LYS A 62 14.45 -22.41 8.40
C LYS A 62 14.04 -21.06 8.95
N SER A 63 14.94 -20.44 9.72
CA SER A 63 14.78 -19.07 10.17
C SER A 63 14.86 -18.09 9.00
N ARG A 64 14.07 -17.01 9.07
CA ARG A 64 14.02 -15.98 8.04
C ARG A 64 13.96 -14.61 8.71
N ILE A 65 14.83 -13.70 8.25
CA ILE A 65 14.88 -12.30 8.68
C ILE A 65 14.51 -11.42 7.50
N SER A 66 13.75 -10.36 7.75
CA SER A 66 13.38 -9.34 6.76
C SER A 66 13.21 -7.99 7.43
N VAL A 67 13.47 -6.91 6.69
CA VAL A 67 13.46 -5.54 7.23
C VAL A 67 12.55 -4.69 6.37
N ALA A 68 11.48 -4.15 6.95
CA ALA A 68 10.53 -3.31 6.24
C ALA A 68 10.86 -1.84 6.46
N SER A 69 10.79 -1.04 5.38
CA SER A 69 10.68 0.41 5.48
C SER A 69 9.28 0.85 5.09
N LEU A 70 8.65 1.66 5.93
CA LEU A 70 7.32 2.20 5.72
C LEU A 70 7.43 3.69 5.41
N HIS A 71 7.01 4.08 4.22
CA HIS A 71 6.97 5.48 3.80
C HIS A 71 5.54 5.98 3.88
N THR A 72 5.33 7.04 4.66
CA THR A 72 4.02 7.64 4.88
C THR A 72 4.12 9.16 4.92
N LEU A 73 2.96 9.81 4.92
CA LEU A 73 2.84 11.25 5.10
C LEU A 73 3.00 11.63 6.58
N PRO A 74 3.35 12.90 6.89
CA PRO A 74 3.34 13.38 8.26
C PRO A 74 2.00 13.10 8.94
N PHE A 75 2.02 12.80 10.24
CA PHE A 75 0.86 12.15 10.89
C PHE A 75 -0.46 12.92 10.76
N LYS A 76 -0.40 14.24 10.86
CA LYS A 76 -1.56 15.15 10.78
C LYS A 76 -1.87 15.61 9.35
N CYS A 77 -1.08 15.19 8.36
CA CYS A 77 -1.32 15.53 6.96
C CYS A 77 -2.58 14.80 6.46
N MET A 78 -3.53 15.57 5.91
CA MET A 78 -4.74 15.00 5.34
C MET A 78 -4.45 14.33 4.00
N VAL A 79 -4.77 13.05 3.94
CA VAL A 79 -4.82 12.21 2.75
C VAL A 79 -6.23 12.27 2.18
N ARG A 80 -6.31 12.62 0.89
CA ARG A 80 -7.57 12.72 0.15
C ARG A 80 -7.37 12.19 -1.26
N PRO A 81 -8.42 11.62 -1.90
CA PRO A 81 -8.40 11.32 -3.33
C PRO A 81 -7.91 12.54 -4.12
N TRP A 82 -6.90 12.32 -4.96
CA TRP A 82 -6.32 13.40 -5.73
C TRP A 82 -7.33 13.88 -6.77
N SER A 83 -7.66 15.18 -6.76
CA SER A 83 -8.71 15.75 -7.60
C SER A 83 -8.53 15.50 -9.09
N LYS A 84 -7.29 15.36 -9.57
CA LYS A 84 -6.99 15.04 -10.98
C LYS A 84 -7.32 13.60 -11.39
N LEU A 85 -7.63 12.73 -10.43
CA LEU A 85 -8.02 11.33 -10.65
C LEU A 85 -9.52 11.10 -10.40
N ILE A 86 -10.30 12.19 -10.25
CA ILE A 86 -11.74 12.15 -10.02
C ILE A 86 -12.43 12.78 -11.22
N ASP A 87 -13.36 12.05 -11.81
CA ASP A 87 -14.18 12.51 -12.93
C ASP A 87 -15.53 11.78 -12.93
N ALA A 88 -16.34 11.97 -13.98
CA ALA A 88 -17.65 11.34 -14.09
C ALA A 88 -17.57 9.80 -14.22
N ALA A 89 -16.48 9.27 -14.78
CA ALA A 89 -16.26 7.84 -14.95
C ALA A 89 -15.60 7.19 -13.73
N ASN A 90 -14.77 7.94 -12.99
CA ASN A 90 -14.16 7.54 -11.73
C ASN A 90 -14.54 8.53 -10.61
N PRO A 91 -15.77 8.45 -10.07
CA PRO A 91 -16.21 9.33 -9.02
C PRO A 91 -15.38 9.12 -7.75
N ARG A 92 -15.50 10.04 -6.80
CA ARG A 92 -14.76 9.97 -5.54
C ARG A 92 -15.16 8.70 -4.75
N ARG A 93 -14.20 7.82 -4.47
CA ARG A 93 -14.44 6.52 -3.81
C ARG A 93 -14.19 6.50 -2.31
N TYR A 94 -13.36 7.39 -1.79
CA TYR A 94 -12.91 7.37 -0.40
C TYR A 94 -13.14 8.71 0.32
N LYS A 95 -13.35 8.65 1.64
CA LYS A 95 -13.35 9.79 2.58
C LYS A 95 -11.93 10.27 2.82
N ASP A 96 -11.80 11.53 3.22
CA ASP A 96 -10.53 12.08 3.68
C ASP A 96 -10.11 11.38 4.98
N THR A 97 -8.80 11.20 5.18
CA THR A 97 -8.24 10.62 6.41
C THR A 97 -6.85 11.17 6.67
N ASN A 98 -6.23 10.80 7.80
CA ASN A 98 -4.81 11.02 8.04
C ASN A 98 -4.20 9.77 8.69
N PHE A 99 -2.91 9.85 9.04
CA PHE A 99 -2.21 8.72 9.65
C PHE A 99 -2.60 8.53 11.13
N VAL A 100 -2.93 9.61 11.86
CA VAL A 100 -3.42 9.50 13.25
C VAL A 100 -4.70 8.68 13.29
N THR A 101 -5.69 8.99 12.45
CA THR A 101 -6.94 8.22 12.35
C THR A 101 -6.69 6.76 11.99
N PHE A 102 -5.69 6.47 11.17
CA PHE A 102 -5.30 5.10 10.88
C PHE A 102 -4.73 4.39 12.11
N LEU A 103 -3.81 5.03 12.85
CA LEU A 103 -3.24 4.49 14.08
C LEU A 103 -4.30 4.25 15.16
N ASP A 104 -5.22 5.19 15.35
CA ASP A 104 -6.35 5.07 16.29
C ASP A 104 -7.28 3.92 15.90
N TYR A 105 -7.47 3.73 14.59
CA TYR A 105 -8.28 2.64 14.08
C TYR A 105 -7.64 1.28 14.37
N ILE A 106 -6.36 1.10 14.04
CA ILE A 106 -5.69 -0.20 14.22
C ILE A 106 -5.41 -0.51 15.68
N SER A 107 -5.29 0.49 16.56
CA SER A 107 -5.08 0.26 18.00
C SER A 107 -6.33 -0.27 18.70
N THR A 108 -7.51 -0.10 18.10
CA THR A 108 -8.81 -0.48 18.67
C THR A 108 -9.45 -1.70 18.00
N ARG A 109 -8.79 -2.30 17.00
CA ARG A 109 -9.36 -3.32 16.10
C ARG A 109 -8.44 -4.53 15.93
N ASP A 110 -9.02 -5.69 15.61
CA ASP A 110 -8.28 -6.89 15.21
C ASP A 110 -7.80 -6.74 13.74
N PRO A 111 -6.49 -6.88 13.43
CA PRO A 111 -5.93 -6.61 12.10
C PRO A 111 -6.27 -7.65 11.02
N LYS A 112 -7.23 -8.54 11.24
CA LYS A 112 -7.53 -9.67 10.34
C LYS A 112 -8.08 -9.27 8.97
N ASN A 113 -8.71 -8.10 8.84
CA ASN A 113 -9.38 -7.66 7.60
C ASN A 113 -8.99 -6.22 7.19
N LYS A 114 -9.27 -5.82 5.94
CA LYS A 114 -9.10 -4.44 5.43
C LYS A 114 -10.12 -3.45 6.00
N GLU A 115 -10.43 -3.56 7.28
CA GLU A 115 -11.55 -2.83 7.86
C GLU A 115 -11.34 -1.31 7.82
N PHE A 116 -10.09 -0.84 7.84
CA PHE A 116 -9.79 0.58 7.74
C PHE A 116 -10.20 1.17 6.38
N LEU A 117 -9.71 0.61 5.26
CA LEU A 117 -10.07 1.05 3.91
C LEU A 117 -11.58 1.00 3.69
N ASP A 118 -12.22 -0.08 4.12
CA ASP A 118 -13.66 -0.24 3.98
C ASP A 118 -14.42 0.83 4.76
N SER A 119 -13.98 1.19 5.98
CA SER A 119 -14.56 2.29 6.75
C SER A 119 -14.47 3.66 6.07
N ARG A 120 -13.54 3.81 5.10
CA ARG A 120 -13.33 5.05 4.36
C ARG A 120 -14.06 5.08 3.01
N LYS A 121 -14.62 3.98 2.51
CA LYS A 121 -15.34 3.97 1.24
C LYS A 121 -16.64 4.80 1.32
N LEU A 122 -16.99 5.47 0.23
CA LEU A 122 -18.19 6.31 0.11
C LEU A 122 -19.38 5.54 -0.49
N ASN A 123 -19.14 4.63 -1.45
CA ASN A 123 -20.18 3.84 -2.12
C ASN A 123 -19.85 2.34 -2.08
N PHE A 124 -20.87 1.49 -1.91
CA PHE A 124 -20.76 0.01 -1.79
C PHE A 124 -20.82 -0.75 -3.13
N GLU A 125 -20.54 -0.09 -4.26
CA GLU A 125 -20.43 -0.80 -5.53
C GLU A 125 -19.12 -1.60 -5.53
N GLN A 126 -19.25 -2.92 -5.43
CA GLN A 126 -18.15 -3.89 -5.45
C GLN A 126 -17.47 -3.86 -6.83
N ILE A 127 -16.47 -3.00 -6.99
CA ILE A 127 -15.62 -3.02 -8.18
C ILE A 127 -14.70 -4.24 -8.07
N HIS A 128 -15.13 -5.35 -8.68
CA HIS A 128 -14.29 -6.51 -8.97
C HIS A 128 -13.46 -6.25 -10.23
N HIS A 129 -12.34 -5.54 -10.10
CA HIS A 129 -11.31 -5.54 -11.13
C HIS A 129 -10.01 -6.09 -10.56
N ILE A 130 -9.75 -7.36 -10.84
CA ILE A 130 -8.51 -8.04 -10.45
C ILE A 130 -7.42 -7.62 -11.44
N HIS A 131 -6.68 -6.57 -11.10
CA HIS A 131 -5.32 -6.39 -11.60
C HIS A 131 -4.40 -6.12 -10.41
N LYS A 132 -3.88 -7.22 -9.85
CA LYS A 132 -2.94 -7.20 -8.72
C LYS A 132 -1.56 -6.79 -9.24
N TRP A 133 -1.03 -5.68 -8.71
CA TRP A 133 0.34 -5.25 -8.97
C TRP A 133 1.17 -5.44 -7.69
N VAL A 134 1.95 -6.51 -7.63
CA VAL A 134 3.15 -6.56 -6.78
C VAL A 134 4.30 -6.28 -7.73
N MET A 135 4.88 -5.09 -7.65
CA MET A 135 6.04 -4.77 -8.46
C MET A 135 7.28 -5.28 -7.72
N MET A 136 7.95 -6.26 -8.32
CA MET A 136 9.31 -6.60 -7.96
C MET A 136 10.20 -5.63 -8.72
N ILE A 137 10.97 -4.85 -7.97
CA ILE A 137 11.95 -3.93 -8.56
C ILE A 137 13.31 -4.44 -8.12
N THR A 138 14.19 -4.70 -9.08
CA THR A 138 15.58 -5.05 -8.80
C THR A 138 16.33 -3.84 -8.28
N GLU A 139 17.42 -4.04 -7.53
CA GLU A 139 18.30 -2.95 -7.10
C GLU A 139 18.77 -2.09 -8.29
N GLU A 140 19.05 -2.71 -9.43
CA GLU A 140 19.47 -2.02 -10.67
C GLU A 140 18.37 -1.13 -11.26
N GLU A 141 17.11 -1.60 -11.29
CA GLU A 141 15.98 -0.81 -11.76
C GLU A 141 15.63 0.33 -10.80
N LEU A 142 15.77 0.11 -9.50
CA LEU A 142 15.56 1.16 -8.50
C LEU A 142 16.56 2.31 -8.67
N LEU A 143 17.83 2.00 -8.92
CA LEU A 143 18.88 3.00 -9.15
C LEU A 143 18.63 3.85 -10.41
N ARG A 144 17.89 3.34 -11.41
CA ARG A 144 17.50 4.09 -12.60
C ARG A 144 16.32 5.03 -12.38
N LEU A 145 15.56 4.82 -11.30
CA LEU A 145 14.36 5.61 -10.95
C LEU A 145 14.66 6.73 -9.94
N LEU A 146 15.89 6.80 -9.41
CA LEU A 146 16.39 7.81 -8.46
C LEU A 146 17.33 8.80 -9.15
#